data_AF-A0A2W4JVY8-F1
#
_entry.id   AF-A0A2W4JVY8-F1
#
_cell.length_a   1.000
_cell.length_b   1.000
_cell.length_c   1.000
_cell.angle_alpha   90.00
_cell.angle_beta   90.00
_cell.angle_gamma   90.00
#
_symmetry.space_group_name_H-M   'P 1'
#
loop_
_entity.id
_entity.type
_entity.pdbx_description
1 polymer ?
#
loop_
_entity_poly.entity_id
_entity_poly.type
_entity_poly.pdbx_seq_one_letter_code
_entity_poly.pdbx_strand_id
1 'polypeptide(L)'
;MRAIDIDEDLDGDTRDTGRDAWSLAETLRISRDPRIKYVIYEGQMFSSYASGGVPAWTWRPYTGENEHPSHIHVSILPTAKAAEDTSPWLSGPLAAPPPRTLQKGGTCMVKLPVLRHGDKGGNVKSLQALLVSKAGQYVGPKGPDGVFGRATDSAVRNVQKFFGLKVDGIVGEKTWPCLFL
;
A
#
# COMPACT_ATOMS: atom_id res chain seq x y z
N MET A 1 8.68 -16.31 -16.30
CA MET A 1 8.71 -14.83 -16.33
C MET A 1 10.00 -14.37 -15.67
N ARG A 2 10.67 -13.36 -16.21
CA ARG A 2 11.76 -12.66 -15.50
C ARG A 2 11.15 -11.43 -14.86
N ALA A 3 11.23 -11.33 -13.55
CA ALA A 3 10.88 -10.14 -12.80
C ALA A 3 12.07 -9.81 -11.90
N ILE A 4 12.30 -8.52 -11.69
CA ILE A 4 13.32 -8.01 -10.80
C ILE A 4 12.56 -7.40 -9.63
N ASP A 5 12.79 -7.94 -8.44
CA ASP A 5 12.40 -7.32 -7.19
C ASP A 5 13.53 -6.36 -6.81
N ILE A 6 13.21 -5.08 -6.70
CA ILE A 6 14.15 -4.05 -6.26
C ILE A 6 13.66 -3.61 -4.88
N ASP A 7 14.46 -3.89 -3.85
CA ASP A 7 14.13 -3.55 -2.47
C ASP A 7 14.11 -2.04 -2.22
N GLU A 8 13.41 -1.66 -1.16
CA GLU A 8 13.01 -0.30 -0.77
C GLU A 8 14.10 0.77 -0.69
N ASP A 9 15.37 0.36 -0.61
CA ASP A 9 16.49 1.21 -0.23
C ASP A 9 17.51 1.28 -1.37
N LEU A 10 17.29 2.21 -2.30
CA LEU A 10 18.18 2.45 -3.44
C LEU A 10 19.37 3.35 -3.07
N ASP A 11 19.30 4.08 -1.95
CA ASP A 11 20.31 5.06 -1.50
C ASP A 11 21.05 4.65 -0.20
N GLY A 12 20.58 3.63 0.51
CA GLY A 12 21.15 3.10 1.74
C GLY A 12 20.65 3.76 3.03
N ASP A 13 19.63 4.63 2.98
CA ASP A 13 19.04 5.29 4.14
C ASP A 13 17.64 4.76 4.48
N THR A 14 17.62 3.80 5.40
CA THR A 14 16.41 3.22 6.03
C THR A 14 15.42 4.21 6.68
N ARG A 15 15.69 5.53 6.63
CA ARG A 15 14.84 6.60 7.20
C ARG A 15 13.79 7.15 6.23
N ASP A 16 13.82 6.82 4.93
CA ASP A 16 12.87 7.35 3.93
C ASP A 16 12.02 6.28 3.21
N THR A 17 11.67 5.21 3.93
CA THR A 17 10.79 4.08 3.53
C THR A 17 9.92 4.38 2.30
N GLY A 18 10.37 3.90 1.12
CA GLY A 18 9.59 3.85 -0.11
C GLY A 18 9.66 5.07 -1.05
N ARG A 19 10.25 6.21 -0.68
CA ARG A 19 10.22 7.40 -1.56
C ARG A 19 11.02 7.25 -2.86
N ASP A 20 12.14 6.55 -2.80
CA ASP A 20 12.98 6.32 -3.98
C ASP A 20 12.36 5.26 -4.90
N ALA A 21 11.74 4.24 -4.31
CA ALA A 21 11.00 3.22 -5.05
C ALA A 21 9.78 3.80 -5.77
N TRP A 22 9.05 4.74 -5.17
CA TRP A 22 7.99 5.48 -5.87
C TRP A 22 8.55 6.30 -7.03
N SER A 23 9.62 7.06 -6.78
CA SER A 23 10.24 7.91 -7.79
C SER A 23 10.72 7.08 -8.98
N LEU A 24 11.32 5.92 -8.72
CA LEU A 24 11.69 4.95 -9.73
C LEU A 24 10.47 4.41 -10.50
N ALA A 25 9.42 3.96 -9.80
CA ALA A 25 8.23 3.42 -10.43
C ALA A 25 7.54 4.45 -11.35
N GLU A 26 7.43 5.69 -10.91
CA GLU A 26 6.85 6.78 -11.70
C GLU A 26 7.74 7.16 -12.89
N THR A 27 9.06 7.16 -12.71
CA THR A 27 10.00 7.39 -13.82
C THR A 27 9.84 6.33 -14.90
N LEU A 28 9.74 5.05 -14.52
CA LEU A 28 9.51 3.93 -15.43
C LEU A 28 8.16 4.04 -16.16
N ARG A 29 7.13 4.55 -15.48
CA ARG A 29 5.80 4.77 -16.07
C ARG A 29 5.82 5.89 -17.12
N ILE A 30 6.51 6.99 -16.82
CA ILE A 30 6.65 8.15 -17.69
C ILE A 30 7.53 7.81 -18.90
N SER A 31 8.63 7.10 -18.69
CA SER A 31 9.56 6.72 -19.76
C SER A 31 8.91 5.79 -20.79
N ARG A 32 7.89 5.02 -20.35
CA ARG A 32 7.18 4.03 -21.16
C ARG A 32 8.13 3.04 -21.83
N ASP A 33 9.15 2.61 -21.08
CA ASP A 33 10.20 1.73 -21.61
C ASP A 33 9.58 0.48 -22.26
N PRO A 34 9.92 0.17 -23.52
CA PRO A 34 9.27 -0.89 -24.29
C PRO A 34 9.55 -2.29 -23.74
N ARG A 35 10.51 -2.46 -22.81
CA ARG A 35 10.82 -3.73 -22.17
C ARG A 35 9.86 -4.07 -21.04
N ILE A 36 9.17 -3.07 -20.48
CA ILE A 36 8.31 -3.25 -19.31
C ILE A 36 7.02 -3.97 -19.70
N LYS A 37 6.68 -5.00 -18.91
CA LYS A 37 5.37 -5.65 -18.94
C LYS A 37 4.42 -5.01 -17.93
N TYR A 38 4.83 -4.97 -16.66
CA TYR A 38 4.11 -4.29 -15.60
C TYR A 38 5.05 -3.95 -14.44
N VAL A 39 4.64 -2.97 -13.62
CA VAL A 39 5.31 -2.58 -12.38
C VAL A 39 4.29 -2.60 -11.26
N ILE A 40 4.67 -3.07 -10.08
CA ILE A 40 3.84 -3.10 -8.86
C ILE A 40 4.59 -2.37 -7.75
N TYR A 41 3.89 -1.53 -7.01
CA TYR A 41 4.41 -0.77 -5.88
C TYR A 41 3.27 -0.45 -4.91
N GLU A 42 3.39 -0.75 -3.61
CA GLU A 42 2.44 -0.38 -2.55
C GLU A 42 0.96 -0.67 -2.88
N GLY A 43 0.67 -1.89 -3.32
CA GLY A 43 -0.71 -2.29 -3.70
C GLY A 43 -1.25 -1.58 -4.94
N GLN A 44 -0.41 -0.92 -5.73
CA GLN A 44 -0.74 -0.34 -7.03
C GLN A 44 0.09 -0.99 -8.14
N MET A 45 -0.40 -0.92 -9.38
CA MET A 45 0.36 -1.33 -10.56
C MET A 45 0.05 -0.49 -11.79
N PHE A 46 0.94 -0.51 -12.77
CA PHE A 46 0.63 -0.17 -14.15
C PHE A 46 1.18 -1.25 -15.09
N SER A 47 0.63 -1.34 -16.30
CA SER A 47 1.09 -2.28 -17.34
C SER A 47 1.27 -1.58 -18.68
N SER A 48 2.15 -2.11 -19.54
CA SER A 48 2.35 -1.60 -20.91
C SER A 48 1.18 -1.90 -21.86
N TYR A 49 0.17 -2.64 -21.38
CA TYR A 49 -1.06 -2.97 -22.08
C TYR A 49 -2.29 -2.59 -21.26
N ALA A 50 -3.42 -2.36 -21.94
CA ALA A 50 -4.70 -2.15 -21.29
C ALA A 50 -5.21 -3.44 -20.64
N SER A 51 -5.80 -3.35 -19.45
CA SER A 51 -6.39 -4.50 -18.76
C SER A 51 -7.50 -4.04 -17.81
N GLY A 52 -8.59 -4.82 -17.73
CA GLY A 52 -9.72 -4.53 -16.83
C GLY A 52 -10.38 -3.18 -17.10
N GLY A 53 -10.40 -2.71 -18.35
CA GLY A 53 -10.95 -1.39 -18.72
C GLY A 53 -10.03 -0.20 -18.41
N VAL A 54 -8.85 -0.44 -17.83
CA VAL A 54 -7.85 0.59 -17.56
C VAL A 54 -6.85 0.66 -18.73
N PRO A 55 -6.59 1.85 -19.31
CA PRO A 55 -5.60 2.02 -20.38
C PRO A 55 -4.17 1.62 -19.96
N ALA A 56 -3.33 1.34 -20.96
CA ALA A 56 -1.90 1.12 -20.73
C ALA A 56 -1.25 2.33 -20.01
N TRP A 57 -0.21 2.07 -19.22
CA TRP A 57 0.59 3.08 -18.49
C TRP A 57 -0.21 3.92 -17.47
N THR A 58 -1.36 3.41 -17.05
CA THR A 58 -2.23 4.03 -16.05
C THR A 58 -2.14 3.23 -14.75
N TRP A 59 -1.93 3.94 -13.63
CA TRP A 59 -1.95 3.36 -12.30
C TRP A 59 -3.33 2.77 -11.98
N ARG A 60 -3.34 1.58 -11.40
CA ARG A 60 -4.55 0.88 -10.92
C ARG A 60 -4.27 0.08 -9.65
N PRO A 61 -5.30 -0.23 -8.84
CA PRO A 61 -5.13 -1.12 -7.71
C PRO A 61 -4.58 -2.48 -8.14
N TYR A 62 -3.61 -2.99 -7.37
CA TYR A 62 -3.15 -4.36 -7.46
C TYR A 62 -3.94 -5.21 -6.47
N THR A 63 -4.58 -6.27 -6.97
CA THR A 63 -5.43 -7.16 -6.17
C THR A 63 -4.82 -8.56 -6.02
N GLY A 64 -3.50 -8.70 -6.21
CA GLY A 64 -2.81 -9.98 -6.04
C GLY A 64 -2.55 -10.29 -4.57
N GLU A 65 -2.26 -11.57 -4.27
CA GLU A 65 -2.15 -12.10 -2.91
C GLU A 65 -0.95 -11.56 -2.11
N ASN A 66 0.03 -10.92 -2.76
CA ASN A 66 1.22 -10.36 -2.12
C ASN A 66 1.11 -8.84 -2.07
N GLU A 67 0.95 -8.26 -0.88
CA GLU A 67 0.66 -6.82 -0.72
C GLU A 67 1.84 -5.89 -1.09
N HIS A 68 3.01 -6.44 -1.45
CA HIS A 68 4.25 -5.73 -1.85
C HIS A 68 4.47 -4.39 -1.09
N PRO A 69 4.48 -4.41 0.26
CA PRO A 69 4.43 -3.19 1.08
C PRO A 69 5.82 -2.59 1.39
N SER A 70 6.84 -2.95 0.61
CA SER A 70 8.23 -2.54 0.88
C SER A 70 9.20 -2.73 -0.29
N HIS A 71 8.73 -3.01 -1.51
CA HIS A 71 9.61 -3.16 -2.67
C HIS A 71 8.86 -2.92 -3.98
N ILE A 72 9.59 -2.52 -5.02
CA ILE A 72 9.04 -2.39 -6.36
C ILE A 72 9.27 -3.70 -7.12
N HIS A 73 8.20 -4.25 -7.68
CA HIS A 73 8.27 -5.41 -8.57
C HIS A 73 8.21 -4.94 -10.01
N VAL A 74 9.31 -5.10 -10.76
CA VAL A 74 9.39 -4.74 -12.18
C VAL A 74 9.42 -6.00 -13.03
N SER A 75 8.38 -6.22 -13.81
CA SER A 75 8.29 -7.34 -14.75
C SER A 75 8.63 -6.91 -16.16
N ILE A 76 9.52 -7.64 -16.83
CA ILE A 76 9.84 -7.44 -18.25
C ILE A 76 8.99 -8.32 -19.17
N LEU A 77 8.81 -7.86 -20.41
CA LEU A 77 8.18 -8.64 -21.46
C LEU A 77 8.98 -9.93 -21.69
N PRO A 78 8.32 -11.09 -21.85
CA PRO A 78 8.98 -12.36 -22.09
C PRO A 78 9.39 -12.50 -23.57
N THR A 79 10.15 -11.54 -24.10
CA THR A 79 10.67 -11.56 -25.48
C THR A 79 12.20 -11.47 -25.45
N ALA A 80 12.86 -12.10 -26.42
CA ALA A 80 14.33 -12.05 -26.53
C ALA A 80 14.84 -10.60 -26.60
N LYS A 81 14.17 -9.78 -27.43
CA LYS A 81 14.44 -8.34 -27.56
C LYS A 81 14.38 -7.60 -26.23
N ALA A 82 13.41 -7.89 -25.35
CA ALA A 82 13.31 -7.22 -24.06
C ALA A 82 14.29 -7.77 -23.01
N ALA A 83 14.63 -9.07 -23.09
CA ALA A 83 15.51 -9.73 -22.15
C ALA A 83 17.00 -9.48 -22.41
N GLU A 84 17.38 -9.17 -23.65
CA GLU A 84 18.77 -9.00 -24.11
C GLU A 84 19.16 -7.52 -24.27
N ASP A 85 18.20 -6.61 -24.21
CA ASP A 85 18.45 -5.18 -24.33
C ASP A 85 19.03 -4.61 -23.03
N THR A 86 20.34 -4.37 -23.06
CA THR A 86 21.15 -3.81 -21.96
C THR A 86 21.21 -2.29 -21.99
N SER A 87 20.47 -1.62 -22.89
CA SER A 87 20.45 -0.16 -22.95
C SER A 87 20.02 0.42 -21.60
N PRO A 88 20.62 1.54 -21.14
CA PRO A 88 20.19 2.18 -19.91
C PRO A 88 18.67 2.42 -19.89
N TRP A 89 17.99 1.95 -18.85
CA TRP A 89 16.54 2.14 -18.67
C TRP A 89 16.18 3.59 -18.35
N LEU A 90 17.12 4.31 -17.75
CA LEU A 90 16.99 5.68 -17.30
C LEU A 90 18.24 6.44 -17.71
N SER A 91 18.05 7.57 -18.41
CA SER A 91 19.15 8.43 -18.90
C SER A 91 19.11 9.83 -18.30
N GLY A 92 18.22 10.07 -17.32
CA GLY A 92 17.98 11.35 -16.69
C GLY A 92 17.64 11.20 -15.21
N PRO A 93 17.45 12.31 -14.48
CA PRO A 93 17.12 12.26 -13.06
C PRO A 93 15.80 11.50 -12.83
N LEU A 94 15.70 10.80 -11.70
CA LEU A 94 14.44 10.21 -11.26
C LEU A 94 13.35 11.29 -11.18
N ALA A 95 12.12 10.90 -11.50
CA ALA A 95 10.94 11.71 -11.27
C ALA A 95 10.98 12.22 -9.83
N ALA A 96 10.80 13.52 -9.64
CA ALA A 96 10.80 14.09 -8.30
C ALA A 96 9.74 13.37 -7.44
N PRO A 97 10.07 13.02 -6.17
CA PRO A 97 9.07 12.50 -5.27
C PRO A 97 7.90 13.49 -5.18
N PRO A 98 6.66 13.03 -4.94
CA PRO A 98 5.52 13.93 -4.89
C PRO A 98 5.79 15.05 -3.87
N PRO A 99 5.40 16.31 -4.16
CA PRO A 99 5.70 17.44 -3.28
C PRO A 99 5.26 17.18 -1.84
N ARG A 100 6.06 17.64 -0.88
CA ARG A 100 5.85 17.49 0.59
C ARG A 100 4.65 18.30 1.14
N THR A 101 3.75 18.74 0.27
CA THR A 101 2.40 19.20 0.63
C THR A 101 1.50 17.99 0.61
N LEU A 102 1.10 17.48 1.78
CA LEU A 102 -0.02 16.55 1.98
C LEU A 102 -0.28 15.62 0.78
N GLN A 103 0.19 14.37 0.85
CA GLN A 103 -0.50 13.28 0.16
C GLN A 103 -1.93 13.19 0.70
N LYS A 104 -2.81 14.03 0.14
CA LYS A 104 -4.24 14.08 0.41
C LYS A 104 -4.91 14.56 -0.88
N GLY A 105 -5.17 13.60 -1.78
CA GLY A 105 -5.91 13.80 -3.02
C GLY A 105 -5.18 13.22 -4.24
N GLY A 106 -5.07 11.90 -4.37
CA GLY A 106 -6.13 11.13 -5.03
C GLY A 106 -7.01 10.32 -4.09
N THR A 107 -8.16 10.87 -3.73
CA THR A 107 -9.31 10.10 -3.29
C THR A 107 -9.92 9.38 -4.50
N CYS A 108 -9.52 8.13 -4.76
CA CYS A 108 -10.57 7.13 -4.55
C CYS A 108 -10.73 7.12 -3.04
N MET A 109 -11.88 7.53 -2.50
CA MET A 109 -12.14 7.32 -1.07
C MET A 109 -11.84 5.84 -0.83
N VAL A 110 -10.70 5.51 -0.19
CA VAL A 110 -10.54 4.19 0.39
C VAL A 110 -11.56 4.24 1.51
N LYS A 111 -12.79 3.84 1.20
CA LYS A 111 -13.82 3.66 2.19
C LYS A 111 -13.28 2.56 3.07
N LEU A 112 -12.62 2.95 4.15
CA LEU A 112 -12.03 2.01 5.08
C LEU A 112 -13.14 1.06 5.51
N PRO A 113 -12.87 -0.25 5.51
CA PRO A 113 -13.91 -1.25 5.67
C PRO A 113 -14.62 -1.04 7.00
N VAL A 114 -15.92 -1.33 7.02
CA VAL A 114 -16.66 -1.37 8.27
C VAL A 114 -16.30 -2.69 8.95
N LEU A 115 -15.58 -2.61 10.07
CA LEU A 115 -15.18 -3.78 10.85
C LEU A 115 -15.96 -3.88 12.15
N ARG A 116 -16.30 -5.10 12.55
CA ARG A 116 -17.04 -5.41 13.78
C ARG A 116 -16.64 -6.77 14.35
N HIS A 117 -17.09 -7.04 15.56
CA HIS A 117 -16.89 -8.34 16.22
C HIS A 117 -17.29 -9.51 15.31
N GLY A 118 -16.41 -10.49 15.17
CA GLY A 118 -16.56 -11.66 14.31
C GLY A 118 -15.83 -11.58 12.97
N ASP A 119 -15.50 -10.37 12.51
CA ASP A 119 -14.75 -10.17 11.27
C ASP A 119 -13.32 -10.73 11.39
N LYS A 120 -12.74 -11.12 10.24
CA LYS A 120 -11.38 -11.67 10.17
C LYS A 120 -10.66 -11.19 8.91
N GLY A 121 -9.33 -11.21 8.94
CA GLY A 121 -8.46 -10.94 7.78
C GLY A 121 -7.53 -9.75 7.95
N GLY A 122 -6.83 -9.37 6.88
CA GLY A 122 -5.79 -8.33 6.89
C GLY A 122 -6.27 -7.00 7.46
N ASN A 123 -7.48 -6.56 7.09
CA ASN A 123 -8.07 -5.32 7.59
C ASN A 123 -8.23 -5.29 9.13
N VAL A 124 -8.60 -6.42 9.72
CA VAL A 124 -8.71 -6.55 11.18
C VAL A 124 -7.33 -6.51 11.83
N LYS A 125 -6.33 -7.14 11.20
CA LYS A 125 -4.96 -7.11 11.69
C LYS A 125 -4.39 -5.69 11.68
N SER A 126 -4.66 -4.92 10.62
CA SER A 126 -4.28 -3.50 10.52
C SER A 126 -4.98 -2.64 11.58
N LEU A 127 -6.28 -2.86 11.81
CA LEU A 127 -7.01 -2.22 12.92
C LEU A 127 -6.35 -2.51 14.27
N GLN A 128 -6.06 -3.78 14.56
CA GLN A 128 -5.43 -4.20 15.81
C GLN A 128 -4.03 -3.59 15.99
N ALA A 129 -3.24 -3.51 14.92
CA ALA A 129 -1.93 -2.86 14.95
C ALA A 129 -2.04 -1.36 15.28
N LEU A 130 -3.03 -0.66 14.73
CA LEU A 130 -3.29 0.75 15.05
C LEU A 130 -3.78 0.91 16.50
N LEU A 131 -4.68 0.05 16.96
CA LEU A 131 -5.17 0.06 18.34
C LEU A 131 -4.02 -0.10 19.35
N VAL A 132 -3.06 -0.98 19.08
CA VAL A 132 -1.88 -1.16 19.92
C VAL A 132 -0.92 0.03 19.81
N SER A 133 -0.49 0.38 18.60
CA SER A 133 0.61 1.34 18.39
C SER A 133 0.21 2.80 18.60
N LYS A 134 -1.05 3.16 18.33
CA LYS A 134 -1.53 4.55 18.41
C LYS A 134 -2.40 4.81 19.64
N ALA A 135 -3.25 3.85 20.00
CA ALA A 135 -4.17 4.01 21.12
C ALA A 135 -3.74 3.27 22.40
N GLY A 136 -2.59 2.58 22.38
CA GLY A 136 -2.07 1.82 23.53
C GLY A 136 -3.02 0.73 24.02
N GLN A 137 -3.93 0.26 23.18
CA GLN A 137 -4.97 -0.69 23.57
C GLN A 137 -4.46 -2.13 23.51
N TYR A 138 -4.93 -2.93 24.45
CA TYR A 138 -4.75 -4.37 24.43
C TYR A 138 -5.75 -5.03 23.49
N VAL A 139 -5.25 -5.78 22.50
CA VAL A 139 -6.08 -6.47 21.48
C VAL A 139 -6.16 -7.98 21.67
N GLY A 140 -5.55 -8.51 22.73
CA GLY A 140 -5.52 -9.94 23.03
C GLY A 140 -4.09 -10.47 23.22
N PRO A 141 -3.94 -11.71 23.73
CA PRO A 141 -2.63 -12.26 24.11
C PRO A 141 -1.75 -12.58 22.89
N LYS A 142 -2.35 -12.76 21.72
CA LYS A 142 -1.65 -13.01 20.45
C LYS A 142 -1.28 -11.74 19.70
N GLY A 143 -1.60 -10.56 20.24
CA GLY A 143 -1.43 -9.30 19.53
C GLY A 143 -2.33 -9.21 18.29
N PRO A 144 -1.90 -8.49 17.23
CA PRO A 144 -2.63 -8.39 15.97
C PRO A 144 -2.70 -9.73 15.23
N ASP A 145 -3.73 -10.52 15.51
CA ASP A 145 -3.96 -11.86 14.97
C ASP A 145 -4.93 -11.88 13.77
N GLY A 146 -5.51 -10.73 13.41
CA GLY A 146 -6.46 -10.61 12.32
C GLY A 146 -7.85 -11.16 12.65
N VAL A 147 -8.17 -11.39 13.92
CA VAL A 147 -9.49 -11.86 14.37
C VAL A 147 -10.13 -10.83 15.29
N PHE A 148 -11.30 -10.31 14.89
CA PHE A 148 -12.01 -9.29 15.66
C PHE A 148 -12.80 -9.98 16.78
N GLY A 149 -12.08 -10.39 17.82
CA GLY A 149 -12.64 -11.01 19.02
C GLY A 149 -13.01 -10.01 20.12
N ARG A 150 -13.36 -10.54 21.30
CA ARG A 150 -13.75 -9.74 22.47
C ARG A 150 -12.73 -8.69 22.89
N ALA A 151 -11.44 -9.00 22.82
CA ALA A 151 -10.39 -8.07 23.20
C ALA A 151 -10.31 -6.88 22.22
N THR A 152 -10.41 -7.14 20.91
CA THR A 152 -10.47 -6.09 19.88
C THR A 152 -11.74 -5.24 19.99
N ASP A 153 -12.91 -5.85 20.26
CA ASP A 153 -14.16 -5.10 20.51
C ASP A 153 -14.04 -4.17 21.72
N SER A 154 -13.46 -4.66 22.82
CA SER A 154 -13.23 -3.85 24.01
C SER A 154 -12.30 -2.67 23.72
N ALA A 155 -11.21 -2.90 22.98
CA ALA A 155 -10.28 -1.87 22.56
C ALA A 155 -10.94 -0.80 21.68
N VAL A 156 -11.77 -1.21 20.70
CA VAL A 156 -12.52 -0.27 19.85
C VAL A 156 -13.48 0.58 20.67
N ARG A 157 -14.23 -0.03 21.59
CA ARG A 157 -15.16 0.70 22.46
C ARG A 157 -14.44 1.71 23.35
N ASN A 158 -13.25 1.39 23.85
CA ASN A 158 -12.45 2.32 24.63
C ASN A 158 -12.02 3.53 23.80
N VAL A 159 -11.55 3.32 22.55
CA VAL A 159 -11.22 4.40 21.63
C VAL A 159 -12.44 5.25 21.33
N GLN A 160 -13.57 4.62 20.98
CA GLN A 160 -14.82 5.34 20.72
C GLN A 160 -15.23 6.20 21.93
N LYS A 161 -15.12 5.66 23.15
CA LYS A 161 -15.41 6.40 24.37
C LYS A 161 -14.45 7.57 24.58
N PHE A 162 -13.15 7.36 24.36
CA PHE A 162 -12.12 8.39 24.53
C PHE A 162 -12.35 9.59 23.59
N PHE A 163 -12.74 9.33 22.34
CA PHE A 163 -13.02 10.37 21.35
C PHE A 163 -14.48 10.88 21.34
N GLY A 164 -15.29 10.48 22.32
CA GLY A 164 -16.70 10.93 22.41
C GLY A 164 -17.59 10.45 21.26
N LEU A 165 -17.23 9.33 20.62
CA LEU A 165 -18.02 8.70 19.58
C LEU A 165 -19.13 7.82 20.17
N LYS A 166 -20.09 7.43 19.33
CA LYS A 166 -21.03 6.36 19.67
C LYS A 166 -20.25 5.07 19.97
N VAL A 167 -20.44 4.52 21.17
CA VAL A 167 -19.73 3.31 21.64
C VAL A 167 -20.47 2.04 21.20
N ASP A 168 -20.46 1.76 19.89
CA ASP A 168 -21.14 0.61 19.30
C ASP A 168 -20.21 -0.57 18.98
N GLY A 169 -18.89 -0.39 19.08
CA GLY A 169 -17.89 -1.41 18.74
C GLY A 169 -17.70 -1.62 17.24
N ILE A 170 -18.27 -0.74 16.40
CA ILE A 170 -18.16 -0.79 14.94
C ILE A 170 -17.12 0.24 14.49
N VAL A 171 -16.10 -0.22 13.78
CA VAL A 171 -15.07 0.65 13.19
C VAL A 171 -15.51 1.05 11.80
N GLY A 172 -16.01 2.29 11.67
CA GLY A 172 -16.43 2.86 10.39
C GLY A 172 -15.81 4.24 10.16
N GLU A 173 -16.43 5.01 9.26
CA GLU A 173 -15.95 6.31 8.79
C GLU A 173 -15.61 7.31 9.91
N LYS A 174 -16.26 7.20 11.08
CA LYS A 174 -16.00 8.05 12.24
C LYS A 174 -14.91 7.54 13.17
N THR A 175 -14.69 6.22 13.23
CA THR A 175 -13.74 5.60 14.16
C THR A 175 -12.33 5.51 13.57
N TRP A 176 -12.22 5.22 12.28
CA TRP A 176 -10.93 5.13 11.60
C TRP A 176 -10.06 6.38 11.75
N PRO A 177 -10.57 7.61 11.52
CA PRO A 177 -9.75 8.82 11.65
C PRO A 177 -9.13 9.00 13.03
N CYS A 178 -9.82 8.55 14.09
CA CYS A 178 -9.36 8.66 15.47
C CYS A 178 -8.14 7.79 15.79
N LEU A 179 -7.83 6.79 14.96
CA LEU A 179 -6.67 5.91 15.14
C LEU A 179 -5.41 6.45 14.44
N PHE A 180 -5.51 7.55 13.69
CA PHE A 180 -4.39 8.17 12.97
C PHE A 180 -3.93 9.50 13.60
N LEU A 181 -4.60 9.94 14.68
CA LEU A 181 -4.26 11.14 15.45
C LEU A 181 -3.26 10.80 16.56
#